data_AF-A0A9D7GMP2-F1
#
_entry.id   AF-A0A9D7GMP2-F1
#
_cell.length_a   1.000
_cell.length_b   1.000
_cell.length_c   1.000
_cell.angle_alpha   90.00
_cell.angle_beta   90.00
_cell.angle_gamma   90.00
#
_symmetry.space_group_name_H-M   'P 1'
#
loop_
_entity.id
_entity.type
_entity.pdbx_description
1 polymer ?
#
loop_
_entity_poly.entity_id
_entity_poly.type
_entity_poly.pdbx_seq_one_letter_code
_entity_poly.pdbx_strand_id
1 'polypeptide(L)'
;MRGIGIWNGTNLTNLGCGFDWDCVNPNTWGGVFRPTRISKYDSKIYIGGLFKLANGKTVNGLTWWDGSDFQQVGTGLKGNGGTAGVCWSMSIINDELYVGGTFDSIAGIAVNSLGKYDGQEWSTVHALPRFEPTNPNFVNAIAEHKETLYVGGIFTIFLWELLMI
;
A
#
# COMPACT_ATOMS: atom_id res chain seq x y z
N MET A 1 -13.09 -2.67 -17.77
CA MET A 1 -11.83 -2.65 -17.00
C MET A 1 -12.15 -2.69 -15.52
N ARG A 2 -11.60 -3.64 -14.78
CA ARG A 2 -11.60 -3.67 -13.31
C ARG A 2 -10.13 -3.68 -12.89
N GLY A 3 -9.58 -2.52 -12.55
CA GLY A 3 -8.15 -2.39 -12.26
C GLY A 3 -7.54 -1.12 -12.85
N ILE A 4 -6.28 -1.22 -13.26
CA ILE A 4 -5.48 -0.11 -13.78
C ILE A 4 -5.49 -0.13 -15.30
N GLY A 5 -5.67 1.06 -15.88
CA GLY A 5 -5.62 1.26 -17.33
C GLY A 5 -4.35 1.97 -17.78
N ILE A 6 -3.90 1.63 -18.99
CA ILE A 6 -2.87 2.31 -19.74
C ILE A 6 -3.56 3.15 -20.81
N TRP A 7 -3.41 4.47 -20.73
CA TRP A 7 -3.90 5.39 -21.75
C TRP A 7 -2.78 5.72 -22.73
N ASN A 8 -3.01 5.46 -24.03
CA ASN A 8 -2.01 5.73 -25.07
C ASN A 8 -2.28 7.04 -25.85
N GLY A 9 -3.16 7.90 -25.34
CA GLY A 9 -3.61 9.11 -26.04
C GLY A 9 -4.89 8.93 -26.85
N THR A 10 -5.29 7.70 -27.18
CA THR A 10 -6.51 7.41 -27.96
C THR A 10 -7.39 6.33 -27.32
N ASN A 11 -6.78 5.30 -26.75
CA ASN A 11 -7.46 4.14 -26.18
C ASN A 11 -6.95 3.86 -24.76
N LEU A 12 -7.85 3.30 -23.94
CA LEU A 12 -7.55 2.79 -22.60
C LEU A 12 -7.51 1.26 -22.66
N THR A 13 -6.35 0.67 -22.39
CA THR A 13 -6.16 -0.79 -22.29
C THR A 13 -5.89 -1.18 -20.84
N ASN A 14 -6.07 -2.45 -20.48
CA ASN A 14 -5.72 -2.90 -19.13
C ASN A 14 -4.19 -3.01 -18.97
N LEU A 15 -3.69 -2.76 -17.76
CA LEU A 15 -2.34 -3.17 -17.35
C LEU A 15 -2.37 -4.67 -16.99
N GLY A 16 -1.75 -5.52 -17.82
CA GLY A 16 -1.89 -6.98 -17.73
C GLY A 16 -3.35 -7.43 -17.89
N CYS A 17 -3.76 -8.55 -17.28
CA CYS A 17 -5.20 -8.88 -17.15
C CYS A 17 -5.89 -8.32 -15.91
N GLY A 18 -5.19 -7.47 -15.15
CA GLY A 18 -5.77 -6.70 -14.05
C GLY A 18 -5.72 -7.41 -12.70
N PHE A 19 -6.63 -6.98 -11.81
CA PHE A 19 -6.65 -7.34 -10.39
C PHE A 19 -7.84 -8.26 -10.10
N ASP A 20 -7.57 -9.39 -9.44
CA ASP A 20 -8.54 -10.43 -9.04
C ASP A 20 -9.47 -11.02 -10.13
N TRP A 21 -9.30 -10.58 -11.39
CA TRP A 21 -9.66 -11.30 -12.60
C TRP A 21 -8.42 -12.08 -13.03
N ASP A 22 -8.40 -13.38 -12.79
CA ASP A 22 -7.39 -14.24 -13.39
C ASP A 22 -7.72 -14.39 -14.89
N CYS A 23 -6.75 -14.10 -15.78
CA CYS A 23 -6.81 -14.45 -17.19
C CYS A 23 -7.23 -15.91 -17.42
N VAL A 24 -6.97 -16.78 -16.44
CA VAL A 24 -7.09 -18.23 -16.52
C VAL A 24 -8.34 -18.78 -15.82
N ASN A 25 -8.93 -18.07 -14.84
CA ASN A 25 -10.18 -18.48 -14.20
C ASN A 25 -11.09 -17.29 -13.83
N PRO A 26 -12.09 -16.96 -14.67
CA PRO A 26 -12.96 -15.82 -14.46
C PRO A 26 -13.97 -15.98 -13.31
N ASN A 27 -13.91 -17.06 -12.51
CA ASN A 27 -14.95 -17.42 -11.55
C ASN A 27 -14.67 -17.01 -10.08
N THR A 28 -13.63 -16.25 -9.79
CA THR A 28 -13.40 -15.65 -8.46
C THR A 28 -14.28 -14.42 -8.22
N TRP A 29 -15.59 -14.59 -8.32
CA TRP A 29 -16.58 -13.56 -8.00
C TRP A 29 -16.80 -13.51 -6.48
N GLY A 30 -16.08 -12.65 -5.77
CA GLY A 30 -16.33 -12.50 -4.33
C GLY A 30 -15.45 -11.52 -3.54
N GLY A 31 -14.49 -10.84 -4.14
CA GLY A 31 -13.62 -9.91 -3.43
C GLY A 31 -13.90 -8.43 -3.72
N VAL A 32 -13.40 -7.57 -2.83
CA VAL A 32 -13.31 -6.13 -3.08
C VAL A 32 -12.02 -5.89 -3.87
N PHE A 33 -12.15 -5.27 -5.06
CA PHE A 33 -11.05 -5.14 -6.04
C PHE A 33 -10.82 -3.67 -6.36
N ARG A 34 -10.00 -3.03 -5.54
CA ARG A 34 -9.80 -1.59 -5.58
C ARG A 34 -8.31 -1.28 -5.52
N PRO A 35 -7.54 -1.47 -6.61
CA PRO A 35 -6.26 -0.80 -6.75
C PRO A 35 -6.53 0.70 -6.82
N THR A 36 -6.27 1.40 -5.72
CA THR A 36 -6.67 2.80 -5.51
C THR A 36 -5.49 3.74 -5.55
N ARG A 37 -4.27 3.21 -5.53
CA ARG A 37 -3.02 3.98 -5.48
C ARG A 37 -2.05 3.44 -6.52
N ILE A 38 -1.36 4.35 -7.19
CA ILE A 38 -0.30 4.07 -8.16
C ILE A 38 0.83 5.04 -7.88
N SER A 39 2.06 4.56 -7.83
CA SER A 39 3.24 5.41 -7.73
C SER A 39 4.37 4.82 -8.55
N LYS A 40 5.03 5.66 -9.34
CA LYS A 40 6.30 5.28 -9.97
C LYS A 40 7.40 5.46 -8.94
N TYR A 41 8.22 4.42 -8.75
CA TYR A 41 9.42 4.49 -7.94
C TYR A 41 10.53 3.71 -8.66
N ASP A 42 11.65 4.38 -8.90
CA ASP A 42 12.70 3.89 -9.81
C ASP A 42 12.09 3.51 -11.19
N SER A 43 12.30 2.28 -11.65
CA SER A 43 11.85 1.75 -12.94
C SER A 43 10.59 0.90 -12.80
N LYS A 44 9.91 0.96 -11.64
CA LYS A 44 8.75 0.13 -11.30
C LYS A 44 7.51 0.99 -11.08
N ILE A 45 6.34 0.42 -11.39
CA ILE A 45 5.05 1.01 -11.03
C ILE A 45 4.48 0.24 -9.84
N TYR A 46 4.56 0.83 -8.66
CA TYR A 46 3.94 0.28 -7.45
C TYR A 46 2.45 0.58 -7.45
N ILE A 47 1.68 -0.40 -6.99
CA ILE A 47 0.23 -0.39 -7.00
C ILE A 47 -0.25 -0.87 -5.65
N GLY A 48 -1.11 -0.08 -5.02
CA GLY A 48 -1.65 -0.33 -3.70
C GLY A 48 -3.16 -0.17 -3.66
N GLY A 49 -3.81 -0.86 -2.73
CA GLY A 49 -5.25 -0.76 -2.55
C GLY A 49 -5.84 -1.89 -1.72
N LEU A 50 -7.14 -2.14 -1.95
CA LEU A 50 -7.88 -3.27 -1.38
C LEU A 50 -8.06 -4.33 -2.47
N PHE A 51 -7.15 -5.28 -2.56
CA PHE A 51 -7.20 -6.42 -3.49
C PHE A 51 -6.33 -7.55 -2.94
N LYS A 52 -6.61 -8.79 -3.33
CA LYS A 52 -5.82 -9.95 -2.87
C LYS A 52 -4.90 -10.46 -3.98
N LEU A 53 -5.41 -10.50 -5.21
CA LEU A 53 -4.69 -11.06 -6.34
C LEU A 53 -4.37 -10.01 -7.41
N ALA A 54 -3.22 -10.17 -8.06
CA ALA A 54 -2.86 -9.50 -9.30
C ALA A 54 -2.39 -10.57 -10.29
N ASN A 55 -3.04 -10.68 -11.45
CA ASN A 55 -2.78 -11.73 -12.43
C ASN A 55 -2.67 -13.15 -11.81
N GLY A 56 -3.63 -13.51 -10.95
CA GLY A 56 -3.67 -14.81 -10.25
C GLY A 56 -2.69 -14.98 -9.08
N LYS A 57 -1.70 -14.09 -8.91
CA LYS A 57 -0.74 -14.14 -7.80
C LYS A 57 -1.28 -13.48 -6.55
N THR A 58 -1.10 -14.10 -5.39
CA THR A 58 -1.43 -13.47 -4.11
C THR A 58 -0.39 -12.39 -3.77
N VAL A 59 -0.84 -11.14 -3.74
CA VAL A 59 0.01 -9.96 -3.52
C VAL A 59 -0.44 -9.13 -2.31
N ASN A 60 -1.65 -9.39 -1.78
CA ASN A 60 -2.19 -8.78 -0.56
C ASN A 60 -2.06 -7.24 -0.53
N GLY A 61 -2.79 -6.57 -1.42
CA GLY A 61 -2.95 -5.11 -1.39
C GLY A 61 -1.74 -4.28 -1.82
N LEU A 62 -0.60 -4.90 -2.15
CA LEU A 62 0.60 -4.22 -2.67
C LEU A 62 1.36 -5.08 -3.69
N THR A 63 1.61 -4.53 -4.87
CA THR A 63 2.38 -5.16 -5.94
C THR A 63 3.16 -4.10 -6.71
N TRP A 64 4.08 -4.50 -7.59
CA TRP A 64 4.65 -3.62 -8.60
C TRP A 64 4.65 -4.28 -9.97
N TRP A 65 4.55 -3.46 -11.02
CA TRP A 65 4.63 -3.89 -12.41
C TRP A 65 6.05 -3.68 -12.95
N ASP A 66 6.61 -4.71 -13.59
CA ASP A 66 7.98 -4.72 -14.14
C ASP A 66 8.06 -4.37 -15.64
N GLY A 67 6.91 -4.23 -16.30
CA GLY A 67 6.81 -4.05 -17.76
C GLY A 67 6.09 -5.20 -18.46
N SER A 68 6.09 -6.40 -17.87
CA SER A 68 5.48 -7.61 -18.44
C SER A 68 4.54 -8.34 -17.48
N ASP A 69 4.78 -8.29 -16.16
CA ASP A 69 3.96 -8.95 -15.16
C ASP A 69 3.91 -8.20 -13.80
N PHE A 70 2.93 -8.56 -12.98
CA PHE A 70 2.84 -8.14 -11.59
C PHE A 70 3.77 -8.97 -10.72
N GLN A 71 4.50 -8.28 -9.86
CA GLN A 71 5.50 -8.84 -8.97
C GLN A 71 5.09 -8.65 -7.51
N GLN A 72 5.38 -9.65 -6.68
CA GLN A 72 5.04 -9.65 -5.27
C GLN A 72 6.00 -8.76 -4.47
N VAL A 73 5.47 -8.10 -3.43
CA VAL A 73 6.28 -7.33 -2.46
C VAL A 73 6.35 -8.12 -1.16
N GLY A 74 7.38 -8.97 -1.01
CA GLY A 74 7.51 -9.84 0.18
C GLY A 74 6.23 -10.63 0.44
N THR A 75 5.64 -10.53 1.64
CA THR A 75 4.33 -11.13 1.97
C THR A 75 3.12 -10.22 1.68
N GLY A 76 3.35 -9.06 1.09
CA GLY A 76 2.37 -8.00 0.84
C GLY A 76 2.04 -7.20 2.11
N LEU A 77 0.83 -6.66 2.16
CA LEU A 77 0.29 -5.98 3.35
C LEU A 77 -0.45 -7.00 4.21
N LYS A 78 -0.21 -6.98 5.52
CA LYS A 78 -0.93 -7.82 6.49
C LYS A 78 -1.64 -6.95 7.50
N GLY A 79 -2.95 -7.11 7.62
CA GLY A 79 -3.77 -6.48 8.63
C GLY A 79 -3.92 -7.34 9.89
N ASN A 80 -4.74 -6.85 10.82
CA ASN A 80 -5.01 -7.51 12.09
C ASN A 80 -5.58 -8.92 11.85
N GLY A 81 -5.21 -9.86 12.73
CA GLY A 81 -5.61 -11.27 12.64
C GLY A 81 -5.02 -12.01 11.43
N GLY A 82 -4.06 -11.40 10.73
CA GLY A 82 -3.42 -11.98 9.55
C GLY A 82 -4.24 -11.90 8.27
N THR A 83 -5.23 -11.02 8.24
CA THR A 83 -5.98 -10.67 7.03
C THR A 83 -5.11 -9.87 6.06
N ALA A 84 -5.54 -9.74 4.79
CA ALA A 84 -4.87 -8.84 3.86
C ALA A 84 -5.01 -7.38 4.34
N GLY A 85 -3.89 -6.67 4.39
CA GLY A 85 -3.88 -5.24 4.70
C GLY A 85 -4.40 -4.41 3.53
N VAL A 86 -4.61 -3.12 3.77
CA VAL A 86 -5.10 -2.20 2.73
C VAL A 86 -4.19 -1.00 2.61
N CYS A 87 -3.80 -0.65 1.38
CA CYS A 87 -3.06 0.58 1.11
C CYS A 87 -4.04 1.71 0.75
N TRP A 88 -4.04 2.77 1.55
CA TRP A 88 -4.84 3.97 1.37
C TRP A 88 -4.02 5.19 0.93
N SER A 89 -2.69 5.11 0.93
CA SER A 89 -1.82 6.22 0.50
C SER A 89 -0.49 5.71 -0.03
N MET A 90 0.02 6.35 -1.07
CA MET A 90 1.39 6.15 -1.56
C MET A 90 1.97 7.48 -2.03
N SER A 91 3.21 7.76 -1.63
CA SER A 91 3.91 9.00 -1.97
C SER A 91 5.41 8.74 -2.10
N ILE A 92 6.07 9.44 -3.02
CA ILE A 92 7.53 9.45 -3.11
C ILE A 92 8.03 10.71 -2.42
N ILE A 93 8.88 10.53 -1.41
CA ILE A 93 9.41 11.62 -0.57
C ILE A 93 10.89 11.32 -0.33
N ASN A 94 11.77 12.27 -0.66
CA ASN A 94 13.22 12.12 -0.49
C ASN A 94 13.79 10.82 -1.09
N ASP A 95 13.36 10.47 -2.30
CA ASP A 95 13.71 9.22 -2.98
C ASP A 95 13.39 7.95 -2.18
N GLU A 96 12.39 8.00 -1.30
CA GLU A 96 11.81 6.83 -0.64
C GLU A 96 10.33 6.70 -0.99
N LEU A 97 9.85 5.47 -1.19
CA LEU A 97 8.43 5.18 -1.37
C LEU A 97 7.77 4.98 0.00
N TYR A 98 6.85 5.88 0.36
CA TYR A 98 6.01 5.75 1.54
C TYR A 98 4.70 5.07 1.19
N VAL A 99 4.28 4.11 2.01
CA VAL A 99 3.00 3.40 1.89
C VAL A 99 2.25 3.56 3.20
N GLY A 100 1.05 4.14 3.11
CA GLY A 100 0.14 4.34 4.23
C GLY A 100 -1.15 3.54 4.06
N GLY A 101 -1.74 3.07 5.16
CA GLY A 101 -3.00 2.37 5.07
C GLY A 101 -3.56 1.82 6.37
N THR A 102 -4.11 0.60 6.32
CA THR A 102 -4.54 -0.20 7.47
C THR A 102 -3.86 -1.56 7.40
N PHE A 103 -2.70 -1.67 8.05
CA PHE A 103 -1.88 -2.89 8.10
C PHE A 103 -0.89 -2.83 9.27
N ASP A 104 -0.54 -4.00 9.81
CA ASP A 104 0.45 -4.20 10.88
C ASP A 104 1.83 -4.63 10.32
N SER A 105 1.90 -5.08 9.07
CA SER A 105 3.17 -5.33 8.40
C SER A 105 3.13 -5.12 6.89
N ILE A 106 4.30 -4.83 6.34
CA ILE A 106 4.57 -4.68 4.90
C ILE A 106 5.79 -5.52 4.54
N ALA A 107 5.66 -6.37 3.52
CA ALA A 107 6.73 -7.28 3.09
C ALA A 107 7.31 -8.17 4.20
N GLY A 108 6.55 -8.42 5.28
CA GLY A 108 7.00 -9.17 6.46
C GLY A 108 7.64 -8.32 7.56
N ILE A 109 7.85 -7.02 7.33
CA ILE A 109 8.38 -6.08 8.30
C ILE A 109 7.23 -5.46 9.08
N ALA A 110 7.31 -5.53 10.42
CA ALA A 110 6.32 -4.94 11.30
C ALA A 110 6.36 -3.41 11.21
N VAL A 111 5.18 -2.80 11.03
CA VAL A 111 5.00 -1.35 10.87
C VAL A 111 3.66 -0.94 11.48
N ASN A 112 3.48 0.35 11.75
CA ASN A 112 2.21 0.87 12.28
C ASN A 112 1.45 1.65 11.19
N SER A 113 0.93 0.94 10.19
CA SER A 113 0.22 1.50 9.03
C SER A 113 0.98 2.49 8.15
N LEU A 114 2.27 2.69 8.39
CA LEU A 114 3.14 3.51 7.58
C LEU A 114 4.50 2.83 7.47
N GLY A 115 4.82 2.37 6.27
CA GLY A 115 6.14 1.86 5.92
C GLY A 115 6.78 2.74 4.85
N LYS A 116 8.10 2.69 4.77
CA LYS A 116 8.87 3.32 3.70
C LYS A 116 9.84 2.32 3.06
N TYR A 117 10.19 2.56 1.80
CA TYR A 117 11.13 1.76 1.03
C TYR A 117 12.19 2.67 0.40
N ASP A 118 13.45 2.37 0.66
CA ASP A 118 14.61 3.16 0.22
C ASP A 118 15.23 2.67 -1.10
N GLY A 119 14.60 1.70 -1.77
CA GLY A 119 15.13 1.03 -2.95
C GLY A 119 15.86 -0.28 -2.66
N GLN A 120 16.13 -0.59 -1.40
CA GLN A 120 16.73 -1.85 -0.97
C GLN A 120 15.83 -2.57 0.02
N GLU A 121 15.39 -1.90 1.08
CA GLU A 121 14.66 -2.51 2.19
C GLU A 121 13.43 -1.72 2.61
N TRP A 122 12.42 -2.45 3.11
CA TRP A 122 11.26 -1.84 3.77
C TRP A 122 11.58 -1.59 5.23
N SER A 123 11.20 -0.41 5.73
CA SER A 123 11.34 -0.04 7.14
C SER A 123 10.10 0.68 7.66
N THR A 124 9.96 0.74 8.98
CA THR A 124 8.89 1.50 9.64
C THR A 124 9.25 2.98 9.66
N VAL A 125 8.24 3.85 9.55
CA VAL A 125 8.41 5.27 9.89
C VAL A 125 8.23 5.39 11.40
N HIS A 126 9.35 5.38 12.12
CA HIS A 126 9.36 5.50 13.58
C HIS A 126 8.63 6.78 14.01
N ALA A 127 7.92 6.71 15.15
CA ALA A 127 7.11 7.77 15.79
C ALA A 127 5.61 7.87 15.45
N LEU A 128 5.01 6.98 14.65
CA LEU A 128 3.53 6.96 14.57
C LEU A 128 2.91 6.34 15.83
N PRO A 129 2.15 7.10 16.64
CA PRO A 129 1.47 6.54 17.80
C PRO A 129 0.33 5.63 17.33
N ARG A 130 0.07 4.53 18.05
CA ARG A 130 -0.94 3.54 17.66
C ARG A 130 -2.32 3.94 18.16
N PHE A 131 -3.34 3.74 17.34
CA PHE A 131 -4.73 4.03 17.66
C PHE A 131 -5.21 3.25 18.90
N GLU A 132 -4.94 1.94 18.94
CA GLU A 132 -5.19 1.05 20.09
C GLU A 132 -4.17 -0.12 20.13
N PRO A 133 -3.88 -0.76 21.27
CA PRO A 133 -2.85 -1.82 21.41
C PRO A 133 -3.02 -3.04 20.51
N THR A 134 -4.16 -3.19 19.85
CA THR A 134 -4.47 -4.33 18.99
C THR A 134 -4.87 -3.94 17.57
N ASN A 135 -5.07 -2.64 17.27
CA ASN A 135 -5.52 -2.21 15.95
C ASN A 135 -4.49 -1.29 15.28
N PRO A 136 -4.20 -1.50 13.98
CA PRO A 136 -3.36 -0.60 13.22
C PRO A 136 -4.03 0.77 13.06
N ASN A 137 -3.23 1.82 12.81
CA ASN A 137 -3.74 3.14 12.44
C ASN A 137 -4.47 3.11 11.08
N PHE A 138 -5.15 4.20 10.74
CA PHE A 138 -5.68 4.45 9.40
C PHE A 138 -4.92 5.61 8.76
N VAL A 139 -3.90 5.34 7.96
CA VAL A 139 -3.14 6.39 7.25
C VAL A 139 -3.74 6.58 5.85
N ASN A 140 -4.52 7.66 5.68
CA ASN A 140 -5.27 7.94 4.45
C ASN A 140 -4.53 8.87 3.49
N ALA A 141 -3.66 9.72 4.01
CA ALA A 141 -2.93 10.71 3.23
C ALA A 141 -1.52 10.92 3.79
N ILE A 142 -0.57 11.13 2.89
CA ILE A 142 0.81 11.43 3.19
C ILE A 142 1.21 12.59 2.27
N ALA A 143 1.86 13.60 2.82
CA ALA A 143 2.42 14.71 2.07
C ALA A 143 3.71 15.19 2.75
N GLU A 144 4.60 15.81 1.98
CA GLU A 144 5.78 16.50 2.51
C GLU A 144 5.68 17.99 2.20
N HIS A 145 6.12 18.82 3.15
CA HIS A 145 6.32 20.24 2.92
C HIS A 145 7.44 20.74 3.83
N LYS A 146 8.50 21.31 3.21
CA LYS A 146 9.66 21.86 3.91
C LYS A 146 10.30 20.86 4.87
N GLU A 147 10.65 19.68 4.35
CA GLU A 147 11.28 18.57 5.06
C GLU A 147 10.42 17.98 6.19
N THR A 148 9.17 18.40 6.30
CA THR A 148 8.21 17.93 7.30
C THR A 148 7.21 16.99 6.67
N LEU A 149 7.08 15.79 7.23
CA LEU A 149 6.10 14.80 6.83
C LEU A 149 4.74 15.07 7.51
N TYR A 150 3.70 15.24 6.70
CA TYR A 150 2.32 15.39 7.14
C TYR A 150 1.58 14.08 6.88
N VAL A 151 1.03 13.50 7.94
CA VAL A 151 0.28 12.24 7.88
C VAL A 151 -1.17 12.51 8.27
N GLY A 152 -2.08 12.31 7.34
CA GLY A 152 -3.52 12.46 7.53
C GLY A 152 -4.18 11.11 7.75
N GLY A 153 -4.98 10.97 8.81
CA GLY A 153 -5.52 9.67 9.18
C GLY A 153 -6.25 9.64 10.52
N ILE A 154 -6.52 8.43 10.98
CA ILE A 154 -7.00 8.15 12.34
C ILE A 154 -5.85 7.46 13.09
N PHE A 155 -5.36 8.15 14.12
CA PHE A 155 -4.33 7.70 15.04
C PHE A 155 -4.61 8.36 16.41
N THR A 156 -4.25 7.67 17.49
CA THR A 156 -4.43 8.21 18.85
C THR A 156 -3.14 8.89 19.25
N ILE A 157 -3.20 10.18 19.62
CA ILE A 157 -2.13 10.82 20.38
C ILE A 157 -2.43 10.60 21.86
N PHE A 158 -1.61 9.84 22.59
CA PHE A 158 -1.71 9.84 24.05
C PHE A 158 -1.13 11.16 24.55
N LEU A 159 -2.00 12.11 24.88
CA LEU A 159 -1.64 13.46 25.37
C LEU A 159 -1.07 13.49 26.80
N TRP A 160 -0.89 12.35 27.45
CA TRP A 160 -0.56 12.29 28.88
C TRP A 160 0.95 12.42 29.18
N GLU A 161 1.84 12.34 28.20
CA GLU A 161 3.30 12.48 28.42
C GLU A 161 3.82 13.93 28.35
N LEU A 162 2.97 14.91 28.04
CA LEU A 162 3.34 16.34 27.96
C LEU A 162 3.18 17.12 29.28
N LEU A 163 2.88 16.44 30.39
CA LEU A 163 2.71 17.04 31.72
C LEU A 163 3.78 16.62 32.76
N MET A 164 4.86 15.96 32.33
CA MET A 164 6.00 15.67 33.20
C MET A 164 7.31 16.22 32.62
N ILE A 165 7.39 17.55 32.53
CA ILE A 165 8.65 18.31 32.61
C ILE A 165 8.38 19.65 33.27
#